data_AF-A0A969CXU9-F1
#
_entry.id   AF-A0A969CXU9-F1
#
_cell.length_a   1.000
_cell.length_b   1.000
_cell.length_c   1.000
_cell.angle_alpha   90.00
_cell.angle_beta   90.00
_cell.angle_gamma   90.00
#
_symmetry.space_group_name_H-M   'P 1'
#
loop_
_entity.id
_entity.type
_entity.pdbx_description
1 polymer ?
#
loop_
_entity_poly.entity_id
_entity_poly.type
_entity_poly.pdbx_seq_one_letter_code
_entity_poly.pdbx_strand_id
1 'polypeptide(L)'
;MKLGQFGLITSLAAAAVLNLLGNQSAEAASIRLFGLTDSNSIVSFDVNKPSGLKTLEVTGVNGTLLGIDFRPANGLLYGITDTDEIYTIDIITGAATLQSTLSPLSYDGNQQSGFDFNPAADRLRLEGVTDQNFRINVDTGAIADFDPIADGVQPDGTLAYVAGDPNFGVDPNITAVAYTNSFPGAPQVEPPQLYAIDYVLDTLSLQNPANAGGLSTIGSLGFDFDALGGFDIFSPAAGNNTAYAASGSTLYSINLTTAEATSLGAIGAGNTTLVGLAAASVPEPGMVGSLAGLGLLALFGLRQRSQSL
;
A
#
# COMPACT_ATOMS: atom_id res chain seq x y z
N MET A 1 32.85 -84.95 -16.19
CA MET A 1 31.39 -85.09 -16.42
C MET A 1 30.75 -83.74 -16.08
N LYS A 2 30.19 -83.07 -17.09
CA LYS A 2 29.30 -81.88 -17.12
C LYS A 2 29.42 -80.72 -16.09
N LEU A 3 29.72 -79.53 -16.67
CA LEU A 3 29.21 -78.15 -16.45
C LEU A 3 29.11 -77.57 -15.02
N GLY A 4 29.44 -76.30 -14.74
CA GLY A 4 29.65 -75.14 -15.61
C GLY A 4 30.21 -73.93 -14.86
N GLN A 5 30.62 -72.93 -15.66
CA GLN A 5 31.27 -71.66 -15.30
C GLN A 5 30.53 -70.82 -14.26
N PHE A 6 31.24 -69.95 -13.54
CA PHE A 6 31.03 -68.49 -13.56
C PHE A 6 32.30 -67.80 -13.04
N GLY A 7 32.88 -66.92 -13.86
CA GLY A 7 34.02 -66.09 -13.48
C GLY A 7 33.58 -64.88 -12.68
N LEU A 8 34.37 -64.49 -11.68
CA LEU A 8 34.29 -63.19 -11.05
C LEU A 8 35.63 -62.47 -11.29
N ILE A 9 35.62 -61.50 -12.19
CA ILE A 9 36.71 -60.53 -12.36
C ILE A 9 36.29 -59.27 -11.59
N THR A 10 37.23 -58.83 -10.75
CA THR A 10 37.35 -57.57 -10.01
C THR A 10 36.94 -56.31 -10.79
N SER A 11 36.37 -55.29 -10.13
CA SER A 11 36.88 -53.91 -10.24
C SER A 11 36.28 -52.95 -9.21
N LEU A 12 37.13 -52.01 -8.81
CA LEU A 12 36.95 -50.88 -7.92
C LEU A 12 36.73 -49.63 -8.80
N ALA A 13 35.73 -48.79 -8.54
CA ALA A 13 35.72 -47.38 -8.99
C ALA A 13 34.68 -46.54 -8.23
N ALA A 14 35.13 -45.34 -7.83
CA ALA A 14 34.42 -44.35 -7.03
C ALA A 14 33.42 -43.51 -7.84
N ALA A 15 32.39 -42.98 -7.17
CA ALA A 15 31.75 -41.73 -7.55
C ALA A 15 31.25 -41.02 -6.29
N ALA A 16 31.93 -39.93 -5.93
CA ALA A 16 31.46 -38.95 -4.96
C ALA A 16 30.21 -38.28 -5.54
N VAL A 17 29.06 -38.45 -4.89
CA VAL A 17 27.86 -37.66 -5.20
C VAL A 17 27.98 -36.34 -4.44
N LEU A 18 28.37 -35.31 -5.18
CA LEU A 18 28.35 -33.92 -4.75
C LEU A 18 26.88 -33.50 -4.54
N ASN A 19 26.46 -33.38 -3.28
CA ASN A 19 25.20 -32.74 -2.91
C ASN A 19 25.30 -31.24 -3.22
N LEU A 20 25.03 -30.86 -4.47
CA LEU A 20 24.71 -29.48 -4.81
C LEU A 20 23.22 -29.24 -4.57
N LEU A 21 22.82 -29.30 -3.28
CA LEU A 21 21.63 -28.56 -2.87
C LEU A 21 22.06 -27.10 -2.91
N GLY A 22 21.73 -26.45 -4.03
CA GLY A 22 21.86 -25.01 -4.14
C GLY A 22 21.16 -24.39 -2.96
N ASN A 23 21.93 -23.71 -2.11
CA ASN A 23 21.42 -22.58 -1.35
C ASN A 23 20.97 -21.54 -2.39
N GLN A 24 19.78 -21.72 -2.94
CA GLN A 24 18.97 -20.60 -3.39
C GLN A 24 18.57 -19.91 -2.09
N SER A 25 19.47 -19.08 -1.55
CA SER A 25 19.05 -18.02 -0.65
C SER A 25 17.92 -17.31 -1.37
N ALA A 26 16.70 -17.46 -0.86
CA ALA A 26 15.60 -16.62 -1.28
C ALA A 26 16.12 -15.18 -1.08
N GLU A 27 16.45 -14.48 -2.17
CA GLU A 27 16.74 -13.06 -2.10
C GLU A 27 15.52 -12.41 -1.46
N ALA A 28 15.74 -11.69 -0.37
CA ALA A 28 14.69 -10.98 0.32
C ALA A 28 13.98 -10.07 -0.69
N ALA A 29 12.65 -10.13 -0.75
CA ALA A 29 11.87 -9.21 -1.58
C ALA A 29 12.28 -7.77 -1.22
N SER A 30 12.68 -6.99 -2.22
CA SER A 30 12.93 -5.57 -2.02
C SER A 30 11.60 -4.84 -1.78
N ILE A 31 11.59 -3.93 -0.81
CA ILE A 31 10.45 -3.03 -0.60
C ILE A 31 10.53 -1.97 -1.69
N ARG A 32 9.50 -1.93 -2.54
CA ARG A 32 9.38 -0.92 -3.57
C ARG A 32 8.31 0.08 -3.17
N LEU A 33 8.67 1.35 -3.28
CA LEU A 33 7.75 2.46 -3.06
C LEU A 33 7.29 3.01 -4.40
N PHE A 34 6.04 3.44 -4.42
CA PHE A 34 5.35 4.06 -5.55
C PHE A 34 4.86 5.42 -5.08
N GLY A 35 5.38 6.50 -5.65
CA GLY A 35 4.96 7.87 -5.34
C GLY A 35 4.03 8.39 -6.43
N LEU A 36 2.93 9.03 -6.07
CA LEU A 36 2.13 9.82 -6.98
C LEU A 36 2.73 11.23 -7.06
N THR A 37 2.99 11.74 -8.27
CA THR A 37 3.39 13.14 -8.47
C THR A 37 2.17 14.04 -8.63
N ASP A 38 2.38 15.34 -8.44
CA ASP A 38 1.41 16.43 -8.66
C ASP A 38 0.90 16.60 -10.12
N SER A 39 1.33 15.70 -11.00
CA SER A 39 1.21 15.75 -12.46
C SER A 39 0.72 14.41 -13.02
N ASN A 40 -0.03 13.63 -12.21
CA ASN A 40 -0.59 12.33 -12.57
C ASN A 40 0.46 11.34 -13.11
N SER A 41 1.65 11.31 -12.51
CA SER A 41 2.65 10.27 -12.80
C SER A 41 2.93 9.45 -11.56
N ILE A 42 3.23 8.16 -11.77
CA ILE A 42 3.73 7.28 -10.73
C ILE A 42 5.24 7.20 -10.87
N VAL A 43 5.94 7.51 -9.80
CA VAL A 43 7.37 7.19 -9.67
C VAL A 43 7.54 5.94 -8.84
N SER A 44 8.55 5.12 -9.13
CA SER A 44 8.87 3.96 -8.31
C SER A 44 10.35 3.77 -8.07
N PHE A 45 10.72 3.38 -6.86
CA PHE A 45 12.10 3.24 -6.42
C PHE A 45 12.24 2.19 -5.31
N ASP A 46 13.45 1.67 -5.12
CA ASP A 46 13.79 0.80 -4.01
C ASP A 46 14.01 1.67 -2.75
N VAL A 47 13.48 1.25 -1.61
CA VAL A 47 13.65 1.97 -0.34
C VAL A 47 15.12 2.19 0.04
N ASN A 48 16.03 1.28 -0.33
CA ASN A 48 17.46 1.35 -0.06
C ASN A 48 18.22 2.14 -1.13
N LYS A 49 17.55 2.53 -2.21
CA LYS A 49 18.12 3.32 -3.31
C LYS A 49 17.05 4.29 -3.86
N PRO A 50 16.59 5.27 -3.07
CA PRO A 50 15.52 6.19 -3.47
C PRO A 50 15.88 7.06 -4.69
N SER A 51 17.18 7.23 -4.99
CA SER A 51 17.65 7.89 -6.20
C SER A 51 17.43 7.09 -7.49
N GLY A 52 17.16 5.77 -7.39
CA GLY A 52 16.93 4.86 -8.51
C GLY A 52 15.50 4.89 -9.06
N LEU A 53 15.03 6.09 -9.37
CA LEU A 53 13.63 6.38 -9.73
C LEU A 53 13.30 5.98 -11.17
N LYS A 54 12.14 5.34 -11.35
CA LYS A 54 11.48 5.12 -12.65
C LYS A 54 10.16 5.87 -12.67
N THR A 55 9.87 6.57 -13.76
CA THR A 55 8.62 7.32 -13.93
C THR A 55 7.71 6.61 -14.92
N LEU A 56 6.41 6.64 -14.62
CA LEU A 56 5.33 6.10 -15.43
C LEU A 56 4.19 7.13 -15.47
N GLU A 57 3.87 7.67 -16.63
CA GLU A 57 2.72 8.57 -16.78
C GLU A 57 1.42 7.78 -16.62
N VAL A 58 0.47 8.30 -15.83
CA VAL A 58 -0.88 7.71 -15.74
C VAL A 58 -1.72 8.23 -16.89
N THR A 59 -2.40 7.32 -17.59
CA THR A 59 -3.27 7.64 -18.73
C THR A 59 -4.67 7.09 -18.51
N GLY A 60 -5.67 7.72 -19.14
CA GLY A 60 -7.07 7.26 -19.05
C GLY A 60 -7.83 7.72 -17.80
N VAL A 61 -7.22 8.56 -16.95
CA VAL A 61 -7.92 9.25 -15.86
C VAL A 61 -8.61 10.53 -16.35
N ASN A 62 -9.71 10.88 -15.69
CA ASN A 62 -10.36 12.18 -15.80
C ASN A 62 -10.05 13.01 -14.56
N GLY A 63 -9.47 14.21 -14.74
CA GLY A 63 -9.08 15.06 -13.61
C GLY A 63 -7.70 14.76 -13.01
N THR A 64 -7.47 15.28 -11.82
CA THR A 64 -6.21 15.18 -11.07
C THR A 64 -6.31 14.08 -10.03
N LEU A 65 -5.33 13.17 -9.97
CA LEU A 65 -5.27 12.16 -8.92
C LEU A 65 -4.94 12.81 -7.57
N LEU A 66 -5.68 12.42 -6.54
CA LEU A 66 -5.53 12.95 -5.19
C LEU A 66 -4.67 12.06 -4.28
N GLY A 67 -4.65 10.75 -4.55
CA GLY A 67 -3.88 9.77 -3.78
C GLY A 67 -3.84 8.42 -4.48
N ILE A 68 -2.93 7.55 -4.02
CA ILE A 68 -2.80 6.16 -4.48
C ILE A 68 -2.51 5.23 -3.31
N ASP A 69 -2.99 3.99 -3.39
CA ASP A 69 -2.63 2.91 -2.48
C ASP A 69 -2.94 1.52 -3.09
N PHE A 70 -2.21 0.49 -2.67
CA PHE A 70 -2.45 -0.90 -3.02
C PHE A 70 -3.55 -1.49 -2.15
N ARG A 71 -4.65 -1.95 -2.75
CA ARG A 71 -5.69 -2.67 -2.00
C ARG A 71 -5.18 -4.04 -1.56
N PRO A 72 -5.05 -4.33 -0.26
CA PRO A 72 -4.46 -5.58 0.21
C PRO A 72 -5.23 -6.84 -0.23
N ALA A 73 -6.54 -6.72 -0.48
CA ALA A 73 -7.39 -7.84 -0.90
C ALA A 73 -7.09 -8.36 -2.32
N ASN A 74 -6.55 -7.54 -3.22
CA ASN A 74 -6.29 -7.94 -4.62
C ASN A 74 -4.92 -7.49 -5.18
N GLY A 75 -4.17 -6.67 -4.44
CA GLY A 75 -2.85 -6.19 -4.83
C GLY A 75 -2.83 -5.20 -5.98
N LEU A 76 -3.98 -4.66 -6.41
CA LEU A 76 -4.04 -3.63 -7.44
C LEU A 76 -3.81 -2.25 -6.83
N LEU A 77 -3.13 -1.38 -7.58
CA LEU A 77 -2.99 0.03 -7.22
C LEU A 77 -4.29 0.77 -7.57
N TYR A 78 -4.85 1.47 -6.60
CA TYR A 78 -6.01 2.34 -6.78
C TYR A 78 -5.60 3.80 -6.70
N GLY A 79 -6.39 4.67 -7.31
CA GLY A 79 -6.35 6.11 -7.07
C GLY A 79 -7.74 6.72 -7.23
N ILE A 80 -7.96 7.88 -6.63
CA ILE A 80 -9.17 8.70 -6.82
C ILE A 80 -8.78 10.03 -7.42
N THR A 81 -9.67 10.61 -8.22
CA THR A 81 -9.47 11.92 -8.84
C THR A 81 -10.31 13.02 -8.17
N ASP A 82 -9.98 14.28 -8.44
CA ASP A 82 -10.78 15.47 -8.10
C ASP A 82 -12.17 15.51 -8.77
N THR A 83 -12.48 14.54 -9.63
CA THR A 83 -13.81 14.32 -10.21
C THR A 83 -14.59 13.19 -9.55
N ASP A 84 -14.13 12.72 -8.37
CA ASP A 84 -14.70 11.61 -7.60
C ASP A 84 -14.63 10.24 -8.29
N GLU A 85 -13.91 10.13 -9.40
CA GLU A 85 -13.74 8.88 -10.12
C GLU A 85 -12.59 8.06 -9.52
N ILE A 86 -12.89 6.80 -9.20
CA ILE A 86 -11.97 5.83 -8.59
C ILE A 86 -11.47 4.90 -9.70
N TYR A 87 -10.16 4.78 -9.82
CA TYR A 87 -9.48 4.00 -10.84
C TYR A 87 -8.62 2.89 -10.23
N THR A 88 -8.47 1.80 -10.97
CA THR A 88 -7.31 0.92 -10.83
C THR A 88 -6.25 1.34 -11.84
N ILE A 89 -4.96 1.27 -11.48
CA ILE A 89 -3.85 1.72 -12.32
C ILE A 89 -2.86 0.57 -12.52
N ASP A 90 -2.57 0.24 -13.78
CA ASP A 90 -1.58 -0.77 -14.12
C ASP A 90 -0.16 -0.22 -13.90
N ILE A 91 0.59 -0.81 -12.96
CA ILE A 91 1.92 -0.35 -12.55
C ILE A 91 3.05 -0.58 -13.58
N ILE A 92 2.74 -1.22 -14.70
CA ILE A 92 3.70 -1.48 -15.79
C ILE A 92 3.49 -0.51 -16.95
N THR A 93 2.23 -0.21 -17.28
CA THR A 93 1.83 0.57 -18.46
C THR A 93 1.29 1.95 -18.13
N GLY A 94 0.85 2.19 -16.90
CA GLY A 94 0.25 3.45 -16.46
C GLY A 94 -1.20 3.61 -16.91
N ALA A 95 -1.78 2.61 -17.56
CA ALA A 95 -3.17 2.66 -17.99
C ALA A 95 -4.10 2.54 -16.78
N ALA A 96 -4.97 3.55 -16.59
CA ALA A 96 -6.01 3.56 -15.59
C ALA A 96 -7.32 2.98 -16.14
N THR A 97 -8.02 2.21 -15.32
CA THR A 97 -9.36 1.66 -15.62
C THR A 97 -10.33 2.13 -14.55
N LEU A 98 -11.40 2.81 -14.96
CA LEU A 98 -12.46 3.27 -14.06
C LEU A 98 -13.08 2.07 -13.32
N GLN A 99 -13.05 2.10 -11.99
CA GLN A 99 -13.64 1.09 -11.12
C GLN A 99 -15.05 1.52 -10.68
N SER A 100 -15.18 2.75 -10.17
CA SER A 100 -16.42 3.30 -9.65
C SER A 100 -16.33 4.83 -9.53
N THR A 101 -17.41 5.46 -9.09
CA THR A 101 -17.47 6.91 -8.83
C THR A 101 -18.05 7.11 -7.43
N LEU A 102 -17.45 7.99 -6.64
CA LEU A 102 -17.88 8.28 -5.27
C LEU A 102 -19.36 8.72 -5.25
N SER A 103 -20.11 8.20 -4.28
CA SER A 103 -21.53 8.50 -4.14
C SER A 103 -22.03 8.18 -2.73
N PRO A 104 -23.03 8.93 -2.18
CA PRO A 104 -23.67 10.10 -2.78
C PRO A 104 -22.97 11.42 -2.48
N LEU A 105 -21.93 11.41 -1.66
CA LEU A 105 -21.16 12.60 -1.30
C LEU A 105 -19.92 12.71 -2.21
N SER A 106 -19.41 13.94 -2.30
CA SER A 106 -18.18 14.28 -3.02
C SER A 106 -17.08 14.62 -2.05
N TYR A 107 -15.83 14.31 -2.43
CA TYR A 107 -14.67 14.80 -1.69
C TYR A 107 -14.41 16.26 -2.08
N ASP A 108 -14.34 17.15 -1.09
CA ASP A 108 -14.15 18.59 -1.31
C ASP A 108 -12.72 19.07 -0.99
N GLY A 109 -11.81 18.12 -0.73
CA GLY A 109 -10.39 18.37 -0.55
C GLY A 109 -9.59 18.48 -1.86
N ASN A 110 -8.28 18.60 -1.71
CA ASN A 110 -7.31 18.72 -2.79
C ASN A 110 -6.24 17.62 -2.67
N GLN A 111 -5.06 17.82 -3.27
CA GLN A 111 -3.97 16.83 -3.22
C GLN A 111 -3.31 16.69 -1.83
N GLN A 112 -3.65 17.54 -0.85
CA GLN A 112 -3.34 17.29 0.56
C GLN A 112 -4.34 16.28 1.12
N SER A 113 -4.17 15.02 0.75
CA SER A 113 -5.13 13.96 1.07
C SER A 113 -4.47 12.71 1.65
N GLY A 114 -5.04 12.21 2.74
CA GLY A 114 -4.76 10.87 3.24
C GLY A 114 -5.52 9.83 2.42
N PHE A 115 -4.81 8.85 1.84
CA PHE A 115 -5.39 7.81 1.00
C PHE A 115 -4.78 6.45 1.33
N ASP A 116 -5.52 5.56 2.00
CA ASP A 116 -4.98 4.25 2.40
C ASP A 116 -6.09 3.21 2.65
N PHE A 117 -5.86 1.94 2.32
CA PHE A 117 -6.80 0.86 2.54
C PHE A 117 -6.69 0.29 3.96
N ASN A 118 -7.81 0.25 4.65
CA ASN A 118 -7.95 -0.58 5.84
C ASN A 118 -7.99 -2.07 5.42
N PRO A 119 -6.98 -2.89 5.74
CA PRO A 119 -6.89 -4.28 5.27
C PRO A 119 -7.89 -5.21 5.97
N ALA A 120 -8.41 -4.82 7.14
CA ALA A 120 -9.38 -5.60 7.92
C ALA A 120 -10.82 -5.33 7.47
N ALA A 121 -11.14 -4.06 7.16
CA ALA A 121 -12.47 -3.65 6.70
C ALA A 121 -12.63 -3.75 5.18
N ASP A 122 -11.53 -3.83 4.44
CA ASP A 122 -11.48 -3.72 2.98
C ASP A 122 -12.21 -2.45 2.50
N ARG A 123 -11.83 -1.33 3.11
CA ARG A 123 -12.36 0.00 2.81
C ARG A 123 -11.20 0.97 2.63
N LEU A 124 -11.29 1.79 1.59
CA LEU A 124 -10.37 2.88 1.37
C LEU A 124 -10.73 4.02 2.33
N ARG A 125 -9.73 4.56 3.04
CA ARG A 125 -9.83 5.82 3.77
C ARG A 125 -9.46 6.96 2.83
N LEU A 126 -10.26 8.01 2.83
CA LEU A 126 -9.93 9.28 2.19
C LEU A 126 -10.18 10.41 3.19
N GLU A 127 -9.12 11.17 3.48
CA GLU A 127 -9.10 12.26 4.45
C GLU A 127 -8.36 13.48 3.88
N GLY A 128 -8.45 14.64 4.51
CA GLY A 128 -7.63 15.79 4.11
C GLY A 128 -7.93 17.06 4.89
N VAL A 129 -7.48 18.19 4.37
CA VAL A 129 -7.53 19.53 4.99
C VAL A 129 -8.94 20.11 5.20
N THR A 130 -9.99 19.44 4.73
CA THR A 130 -11.39 19.84 4.98
C THR A 130 -12.03 19.05 6.12
N ASP A 131 -11.22 18.30 6.87
CA ASP A 131 -11.61 17.37 7.94
C ASP A 131 -12.59 16.28 7.51
N GLN A 132 -12.86 16.15 6.21
CA GLN A 132 -13.63 15.05 5.67
C GLN A 132 -12.92 13.74 5.98
N ASN A 133 -13.72 12.75 6.36
CA ASN A 133 -13.24 11.46 6.81
C ASN A 133 -14.11 10.38 6.16
N PHE A 134 -13.69 9.86 5.01
CA PHE A 134 -14.51 8.93 4.24
C PHE A 134 -13.99 7.51 4.37
N ARG A 135 -14.91 6.56 4.61
CA ARG A 135 -14.67 5.14 4.38
C ARG A 135 -15.40 4.71 3.11
N ILE A 136 -14.66 4.32 2.10
CA ILE A 136 -15.16 4.11 0.75
C ILE A 136 -15.12 2.62 0.39
N ASN A 137 -16.22 2.10 -0.15
CA ASN A 137 -16.22 0.83 -0.85
C ASN A 137 -15.89 1.06 -2.32
N VAL A 138 -14.63 0.86 -2.69
CA VAL A 138 -14.12 1.11 -4.06
C VAL A 138 -14.81 0.29 -5.15
N ASP A 139 -15.44 -0.84 -4.83
CA ASP A 139 -16.18 -1.64 -5.83
C ASP A 139 -17.49 -1.00 -6.26
N THR A 140 -18.00 -0.06 -5.46
CA THR A 140 -19.32 0.57 -5.68
C THR A 140 -19.28 2.09 -5.65
N GLY A 141 -18.20 2.69 -5.13
CA GLY A 141 -18.10 4.12 -4.84
C GLY A 141 -18.90 4.55 -3.62
N ALA A 142 -19.59 3.64 -2.93
CA ALA A 142 -20.41 3.97 -1.79
C ALA A 142 -19.57 4.37 -0.57
N ILE A 143 -19.94 5.49 0.06
CA ILE A 143 -19.41 5.91 1.36
C ILE A 143 -20.15 5.15 2.47
N ALA A 144 -19.42 4.72 3.50
CA ALA A 144 -20.00 4.10 4.68
C ALA A 144 -20.78 5.12 5.49
N ASP A 145 -22.04 4.81 5.78
CA ASP A 145 -22.92 5.66 6.57
C ASP A 145 -22.54 5.60 8.06
N PHE A 146 -22.16 6.74 8.62
CA PHE A 146 -21.74 6.85 10.02
C PHE A 146 -22.89 6.68 11.00
N ASP A 147 -24.07 7.19 10.69
CA ASP A 147 -25.28 7.05 11.50
C ASP A 147 -26.44 6.53 10.65
N PRO A 148 -26.68 5.21 10.61
CA PRO A 148 -27.73 4.61 9.78
C PRO A 148 -29.16 4.94 10.24
N ILE A 149 -29.33 5.66 11.35
CA ILE A 149 -30.63 6.14 11.84
C ILE A 149 -30.94 7.52 11.26
N ALA A 150 -29.93 8.29 10.90
CA ALA A 150 -30.09 9.60 10.27
C ALA A 150 -30.56 9.47 8.81
N ASP A 151 -31.23 10.50 8.30
CA ASP A 151 -31.67 10.52 6.91
C ASP A 151 -30.47 10.77 5.97
N GLY A 152 -30.21 9.81 5.08
CA GLY A 152 -29.16 9.90 4.06
C GLY A 152 -27.76 9.54 4.58
N VAL A 153 -26.85 9.24 3.65
CA VAL A 153 -25.48 8.81 3.98
C VAL A 153 -24.70 9.96 4.59
N GLN A 154 -24.19 9.77 5.81
CA GLN A 154 -23.27 10.69 6.47
C GLN A 154 -21.83 10.16 6.38
N PRO A 155 -20.83 11.03 6.17
CA PRO A 155 -19.43 10.61 6.30
C PRO A 155 -19.09 10.28 7.76
N ASP A 156 -17.92 9.68 7.99
CA ASP A 156 -17.43 9.49 9.36
C ASP A 156 -17.23 10.85 10.06
N GLY A 157 -17.05 10.81 11.39
CA GLY A 157 -16.80 12.00 12.19
C GLY A 157 -15.60 12.81 11.66
N THR A 158 -15.76 14.13 11.65
CA THR A 158 -14.73 15.08 11.21
C THR A 158 -13.46 14.93 12.03
N LEU A 159 -12.32 15.15 11.41
CA LEU A 159 -11.03 15.10 12.09
C LEU A 159 -10.97 16.14 13.21
N ALA A 160 -10.51 15.70 14.39
CA ALA A 160 -10.32 16.58 15.53
C ALA A 160 -9.36 15.96 16.55
N TYR A 161 -8.47 16.77 17.11
CA TYR A 161 -7.68 16.36 18.28
C TYR A 161 -8.59 16.10 19.48
N VAL A 162 -8.40 14.95 20.13
CA VAL A 162 -9.26 14.51 21.23
C VAL A 162 -9.02 15.29 22.53
N ALA A 163 -10.01 15.30 23.42
CA ALA A 163 -9.87 15.97 24.72
C ALA A 163 -8.68 15.41 25.52
N GLY A 164 -7.79 16.31 25.96
CA GLY A 164 -6.56 15.96 26.67
C GLY A 164 -5.33 15.79 25.76
N ASP A 165 -5.51 15.84 24.45
CA ASP A 165 -4.41 15.94 23.48
C ASP A 165 -3.70 17.30 23.61
N PRO A 166 -2.36 17.39 23.44
CA PRO A 166 -1.65 18.68 23.42
C PRO A 166 -2.18 19.67 22.36
N ASN A 167 -2.75 19.18 21.26
CA ASN A 167 -3.28 19.98 20.17
C ASN A 167 -4.82 20.11 20.23
N PHE A 168 -5.45 19.78 21.36
CA PHE A 168 -6.90 19.89 21.52
C PHE A 168 -7.42 21.31 21.16
N GLY A 169 -8.40 21.36 20.26
CA GLY A 169 -9.01 22.60 19.78
C GLY A 169 -8.24 23.30 18.64
N VAL A 170 -7.13 22.73 18.18
CA VAL A 170 -6.47 23.10 16.92
C VAL A 170 -7.15 22.36 15.77
N ASP A 171 -7.27 23.05 14.64
CA ASP A 171 -7.81 22.52 13.38
C ASP A 171 -6.80 21.56 12.73
N PRO A 172 -7.12 20.28 12.51
CA PRO A 172 -6.20 19.35 11.87
C PRO A 172 -5.91 19.72 10.41
N ASN A 173 -4.67 19.53 9.98
CA ASN A 173 -4.23 19.73 8.60
C ASN A 173 -3.57 18.45 8.09
N ILE A 174 -4.36 17.39 7.94
CA ILE A 174 -3.87 16.07 7.54
C ILE A 174 -3.55 16.05 6.04
N THR A 175 -2.35 15.58 5.69
CA THR A 175 -1.90 15.43 4.29
C THR A 175 -1.65 13.99 3.88
N ALA A 176 -1.46 13.08 4.84
CA ALA A 176 -1.21 11.67 4.55
C ALA A 176 -1.64 10.78 5.73
N VAL A 177 -2.12 9.57 5.42
CA VAL A 177 -2.50 8.57 6.42
C VAL A 177 -2.05 7.19 5.99
N ALA A 178 -1.87 6.26 6.93
CA ALA A 178 -1.52 4.88 6.62
C ALA A 178 -2.00 3.89 7.70
N TYR A 179 -2.44 2.70 7.28
CA TYR A 179 -2.82 1.60 8.17
C TYR A 179 -1.66 0.64 8.44
N THR A 180 -1.50 0.24 9.70
CA THR A 180 -0.68 -0.93 10.04
C THR A 180 -1.32 -2.25 9.59
N ASN A 181 -0.53 -3.31 9.54
CA ASN A 181 -0.96 -4.66 9.17
C ASN A 181 -1.57 -4.72 7.76
N SER A 182 -1.10 -3.88 6.83
CA SER A 182 -1.53 -3.81 5.43
C SER A 182 -1.08 -5.03 4.61
N PHE A 183 -1.78 -6.15 4.82
CA PHE A 183 -1.61 -7.39 4.05
C PHE A 183 -2.93 -8.17 3.94
N PRO A 184 -3.10 -9.03 2.92
CA PRO A 184 -4.31 -9.82 2.75
C PRO A 184 -4.62 -10.69 3.99
N GLY A 185 -5.84 -10.57 4.51
CA GLY A 185 -6.27 -11.35 5.68
C GLY A 185 -5.72 -10.83 7.01
N ALA A 186 -5.46 -9.53 7.12
CA ALA A 186 -5.03 -8.87 8.34
C ALA A 186 -5.86 -9.29 9.58
N PRO A 187 -5.20 -9.55 10.72
CA PRO A 187 -5.84 -10.12 11.88
C PRO A 187 -6.85 -9.17 12.50
N GLN A 188 -8.00 -9.72 12.91
CA GLN A 188 -9.01 -8.97 13.68
C GLN A 188 -8.66 -8.84 15.16
N VAL A 189 -7.75 -9.69 15.66
CA VAL A 189 -7.33 -9.71 17.07
C VAL A 189 -6.37 -8.56 17.39
N GLU A 190 -5.57 -8.14 16.40
CA GLU A 190 -4.71 -6.96 16.44
C GLU A 190 -5.11 -6.06 15.27
N PRO A 191 -6.21 -5.31 15.40
CA PRO A 191 -6.79 -4.60 14.27
C PRO A 191 -5.82 -3.55 13.72
N PRO A 192 -5.84 -3.30 12.40
CA PRO A 192 -5.11 -2.22 11.76
C PRO A 192 -5.34 -0.89 12.48
N GLN A 193 -4.24 -0.20 12.79
CA GLN A 193 -4.23 1.12 13.40
C GLN A 193 -3.97 2.17 12.32
N LEU A 194 -4.75 3.25 12.32
CA LEU A 194 -4.59 4.36 11.40
C LEU A 194 -3.68 5.43 12.00
N TYR A 195 -2.65 5.81 11.27
CA TYR A 195 -1.76 6.91 11.62
C TYR A 195 -1.93 8.03 10.59
N ALA A 196 -1.84 9.28 11.05
CA ALA A 196 -2.03 10.47 10.24
C ALA A 196 -0.87 11.46 10.44
N ILE A 197 -0.43 12.09 9.36
CA ILE A 197 0.55 13.18 9.37
C ILE A 197 -0.18 14.51 9.22
N ASP A 198 0.01 15.38 10.21
CA ASP A 198 -0.36 16.79 10.13
C ASP A 198 0.85 17.62 9.69
N TYR A 199 0.75 18.27 8.53
CA TYR A 199 1.87 19.02 7.94
C TYR A 199 2.03 20.43 8.51
N VAL A 200 1.02 20.97 9.19
CA VAL A 200 1.11 22.30 9.81
C VAL A 200 1.72 22.19 11.20
N LEU A 201 1.42 21.11 11.91
CA LEU A 201 1.93 20.84 13.26
C LEU A 201 3.20 19.98 13.26
N ASP A 202 3.64 19.47 12.11
CA ASP A 202 4.78 18.57 11.96
C ASP A 202 4.70 17.37 12.90
N THR A 203 3.52 16.73 12.95
CA THR A 203 3.25 15.65 13.92
C THR A 203 2.76 14.38 13.26
N LEU A 204 3.08 13.26 13.92
CA LEU A 204 2.39 11.99 13.71
C LEU A 204 1.31 11.84 14.78
N SER A 205 0.11 11.45 14.38
CA SER A 205 -1.00 11.15 15.27
C SER A 205 -1.54 9.74 15.04
N LEU A 206 -1.99 9.09 16.10
CA LEU A 206 -2.84 7.90 16.02
C LEU A 206 -4.29 8.37 15.91
N GLN A 207 -5.02 7.89 14.90
CA GLN A 207 -6.44 8.20 14.76
C GLN A 207 -7.29 7.11 15.42
N ASN A 208 -7.74 7.40 16.63
CA ASN A 208 -8.48 6.47 17.45
C ASN A 208 -9.55 7.17 18.31
N PRO A 209 -10.84 6.87 18.12
CA PRO A 209 -11.42 5.97 17.11
C PRO A 209 -11.34 6.57 15.69
N ALA A 210 -10.85 5.79 14.72
CA ALA A 210 -10.68 6.24 13.33
C ALA A 210 -11.97 6.81 12.71
N ASN A 211 -13.09 6.09 12.89
CA ASN A 211 -14.38 6.48 12.32
C ASN A 211 -15.03 7.68 13.04
N ALA A 212 -14.53 8.06 14.22
CA ALA A 212 -14.97 9.27 14.90
C ALA A 212 -14.08 10.48 14.58
N GLY A 213 -13.04 10.31 13.75
CA GLY A 213 -12.08 11.36 13.40
C GLY A 213 -11.14 11.77 14.54
N GLY A 214 -11.11 11.02 15.65
CA GLY A 214 -10.34 11.40 16.84
C GLY A 214 -8.84 11.22 16.63
N LEU A 215 -8.06 12.30 16.70
CA LEU A 215 -6.61 12.31 16.61
C LEU A 215 -5.96 12.38 18.00
N SER A 216 -4.99 11.51 18.25
CA SER A 216 -4.13 11.52 19.42
C SER A 216 -2.66 11.67 18.98
N THR A 217 -2.08 12.83 19.25
CA THR A 217 -0.71 13.20 18.90
C THR A 217 0.29 12.26 19.56
N ILE A 218 1.15 11.63 18.76
CA ILE A 218 2.24 10.75 19.22
C ILE A 218 3.48 11.59 19.52
N GLY A 219 3.81 12.51 18.62
CA GLY A 219 4.99 13.36 18.74
C GLY A 219 5.27 14.16 17.48
N SER A 220 6.35 14.94 17.54
CA SER A 220 6.84 15.70 16.38
C SER A 220 7.68 14.82 15.46
N LEU A 221 7.57 15.05 14.16
CA LEU A 221 8.41 14.46 13.11
C LEU A 221 9.88 14.93 13.22
N GLY A 222 10.12 16.07 13.87
CA GLY A 222 11.46 16.65 14.04
C GLY A 222 11.94 17.51 12.87
N PHE A 223 11.09 17.77 11.88
CA PHE A 223 11.32 18.66 10.75
C PHE A 223 10.00 19.21 10.21
N ASP A 224 10.08 20.28 9.41
CA ASP A 224 8.95 20.91 8.72
C ASP A 224 8.49 20.03 7.54
N PHE A 225 7.28 19.47 7.63
CA PHE A 225 6.72 18.59 6.63
C PHE A 225 6.01 19.43 5.55
N ASP A 226 6.32 19.15 4.29
CA ASP A 226 5.75 19.88 3.17
C ASP A 226 4.24 19.62 3.09
N ALA A 227 3.48 20.64 2.66
CA ALA A 227 2.03 20.51 2.51
C ALA A 227 1.62 19.33 1.61
N LEU A 228 2.44 19.00 0.60
CA LEU A 228 2.29 17.81 -0.23
C LEU A 228 3.33 16.77 0.16
N GLY A 229 2.86 15.54 0.37
CA GLY A 229 3.72 14.41 0.68
C GLY A 229 2.98 13.10 0.52
N GLY A 230 3.54 12.04 1.09
CA GLY A 230 2.87 10.75 1.16
C GLY A 230 3.37 9.95 2.35
N PHE A 231 2.57 9.00 2.80
CA PHE A 231 2.86 8.16 3.96
C PHE A 231 2.27 6.78 3.74
N ASP A 232 3.05 5.73 4.00
CA ASP A 232 2.57 4.34 3.95
C ASP A 232 3.33 3.49 4.99
N ILE A 233 2.67 2.45 5.50
CA ILE A 233 3.20 1.45 6.41
C ILE A 233 3.26 0.08 5.72
N PHE A 234 4.45 -0.28 5.26
CA PHE A 234 4.70 -1.60 4.72
C PHE A 234 4.60 -2.68 5.81
N SER A 235 3.79 -3.70 5.55
CA SER A 235 3.46 -4.75 6.52
C SER A 235 3.63 -6.16 5.96
N PRO A 236 4.82 -6.79 6.02
CA PRO A 236 5.00 -8.14 5.46
C PRO A 236 4.30 -9.25 6.26
N ALA A 237 3.96 -8.99 7.53
CA ALA A 237 3.24 -9.91 8.41
C ALA A 237 2.62 -9.15 9.60
N ALA A 238 1.71 -9.80 10.33
CA ALA A 238 1.09 -9.24 11.53
C ALA A 238 2.11 -8.68 12.53
N GLY A 239 1.94 -7.43 12.93
CA GLY A 239 2.78 -6.73 13.89
C GLY A 239 4.16 -6.31 13.37
N ASN A 240 4.54 -6.71 12.15
CA ASN A 240 5.76 -6.24 11.50
C ASN A 240 5.38 -5.07 10.58
N ASN A 241 5.64 -3.85 11.03
CA ASN A 241 5.24 -2.62 10.37
C ASN A 241 6.46 -1.73 10.18
N THR A 242 6.71 -1.26 8.96
CA THR A 242 7.75 -0.27 8.68
C THR A 242 7.13 0.92 7.95
N ALA A 243 7.20 2.10 8.58
CA ALA A 243 6.55 3.30 8.10
C ALA A 243 7.51 4.18 7.30
N TYR A 244 7.04 4.68 6.16
CA TYR A 244 7.78 5.55 5.27
C TYR A 244 6.97 6.79 4.95
N ALA A 245 7.63 7.94 4.91
CA ALA A 245 7.04 9.19 4.45
C ALA A 245 7.90 9.83 3.37
N ALA A 246 7.25 10.54 2.45
CA ALA A 246 7.90 11.41 1.48
C ALA A 246 7.44 12.85 1.70
N SER A 247 8.39 13.77 1.79
CA SER A 247 8.15 15.21 1.93
C SER A 247 9.13 15.96 1.05
N GLY A 248 8.63 16.90 0.24
CA GLY A 248 9.39 17.63 -0.77
C GLY A 248 9.95 16.68 -1.83
N SER A 249 11.19 16.23 -1.65
CA SER A 249 11.81 15.17 -2.48
C SER A 249 12.72 14.26 -1.66
N THR A 250 12.45 14.10 -0.36
CA THR A 250 13.23 13.26 0.55
C THR A 250 12.35 12.14 1.08
N LEU A 251 12.92 10.93 1.10
CA LEU A 251 12.30 9.79 1.75
C LEU A 251 12.72 9.73 3.21
N TYR A 252 11.80 9.40 4.09
CA TYR A 252 12.02 9.22 5.53
C TYR A 252 11.46 7.88 5.98
N SER A 253 12.12 7.26 6.97
CA SER A 253 11.46 6.27 7.83
C SER A 253 10.87 6.99 9.05
N ILE A 254 9.66 6.59 9.47
CA ILE A 254 8.97 7.18 10.62
C ILE A 254 8.89 6.16 11.76
N ASN A 255 9.25 6.56 12.97
CA ASN A 255 9.03 5.75 14.16
C ASN A 255 7.57 5.90 14.64
N LEU A 256 6.75 4.87 14.49
CA LEU A 256 5.33 4.90 14.88
C LEU A 256 5.10 5.07 16.41
N THR A 257 6.12 4.89 17.24
CA THR A 257 6.01 5.06 18.71
C THR A 257 6.42 6.46 19.16
N THR A 258 7.43 7.05 18.52
CA THR A 258 8.02 8.34 18.94
C THR A 258 7.75 9.50 17.98
N ALA A 259 7.17 9.21 16.82
CA ALA A 259 7.02 10.10 15.65
C ALA A 259 8.32 10.51 14.95
N GLU A 260 9.50 10.20 15.51
CA GLU A 260 10.79 10.66 14.97
C GLU A 260 11.00 10.19 13.52
N ALA A 261 11.29 11.14 12.63
CA ALA A 261 11.62 10.88 11.24
C ALA A 261 13.14 10.77 11.04
N THR A 262 13.56 9.77 10.27
CA THR A 262 14.97 9.61 9.85
C THR A 262 15.05 9.66 8.34
N SER A 263 15.87 10.57 7.80
CA SER A 263 16.06 10.68 6.35
C SER A 263 16.76 9.45 5.77
N LEU A 264 16.19 8.91 4.70
CA LEU A 264 16.73 7.82 3.89
C LEU A 264 17.36 8.31 2.58
N GLY A 265 17.34 9.63 2.34
CA GLY A 265 17.94 10.29 1.19
C GLY A 265 16.94 10.83 0.17
N ALA A 266 17.48 11.49 -0.86
CA ALA A 266 16.69 12.11 -1.90
C ALA A 266 16.01 11.07 -2.82
N ILE A 267 14.77 11.36 -3.18
CA ILE A 267 13.98 10.64 -4.18
C ILE A 267 14.39 11.15 -5.56
N GLY A 268 14.81 10.24 -6.43
CA GLY A 268 15.33 10.58 -7.76
C GLY A 268 16.50 11.58 -7.68
N ALA A 269 16.36 12.72 -8.36
CA ALA A 269 17.33 13.80 -8.37
C ALA A 269 17.04 14.91 -7.33
N GLY A 270 16.04 14.73 -6.46
CA GLY A 270 15.65 15.74 -5.45
C GLY A 270 14.79 16.88 -6.01
N ASN A 271 13.99 16.59 -7.05
CA ASN A 271 13.14 17.57 -7.73
C ASN A 271 11.74 17.02 -8.08
N THR A 272 11.32 15.97 -7.38
CA THR A 272 10.05 15.28 -7.59
C THR A 272 9.18 15.53 -6.38
N THR A 273 8.15 16.36 -6.54
CA THR A 273 7.11 16.56 -5.54
C THR A 273 6.15 15.37 -5.58
N LEU A 274 5.89 14.78 -4.42
CA LEU A 274 4.93 13.70 -4.27
C LEU A 274 3.69 14.19 -3.52
N VAL A 275 2.54 13.63 -3.89
CA VAL A 275 1.22 13.88 -3.27
C VAL A 275 0.60 12.59 -2.72
N GLY A 276 1.32 11.47 -2.83
CA GLY A 276 0.93 10.18 -2.27
C GLY A 276 2.09 9.20 -2.31
N LEU A 277 2.06 8.19 -1.45
CA LEU A 277 3.07 7.14 -1.36
C LEU A 277 2.37 5.81 -1.10
N ALA A 278 2.75 4.77 -1.83
CA ALA A 278 2.25 3.42 -1.68
C ALA A 278 3.41 2.41 -1.66
N ALA A 279 3.36 1.41 -0.79
CA ALA A 279 4.41 0.44 -0.54
C ALA A 279 3.95 -0.96 -0.96
N ALA A 280 4.78 -1.65 -1.74
CA ALA A 280 4.51 -3.03 -2.10
C ALA A 280 5.77 -3.89 -2.05
N SER A 281 5.56 -5.17 -1.80
CA SER A 281 6.58 -6.19 -2.08
C SER A 281 6.58 -6.47 -3.57
N VAL A 282 7.72 -6.34 -4.23
CA VAL A 282 7.86 -6.72 -5.64
C VAL A 282 8.81 -7.92 -5.72
N PRO A 283 8.37 -9.07 -6.26
CA PRO A 283 9.25 -10.18 -6.57
C PRO A 283 10.37 -9.69 -7.49
N GLU A 284 11.63 -9.94 -7.13
CA GLU A 284 12.76 -9.59 -8.00
C GLU A 284 12.56 -10.17 -9.41
N PRO A 285 13.05 -9.52 -10.49
CA PRO A 285 12.83 -9.92 -11.88
C PRO A 285 13.17 -11.39 -12.19
N GLY A 286 13.97 -12.06 -11.35
CA GLY A 286 14.25 -13.49 -11.42
C GLY A 286 13.05 -14.42 -11.12
N MET A 287 11.98 -13.93 -10.48
CA MET A 287 10.74 -14.68 -10.23
C MET A 287 9.65 -14.45 -11.27
N VAL A 288 9.68 -13.35 -12.02
CA VAL A 288 8.62 -13.01 -12.99
C VAL A 288 8.58 -14.00 -14.17
N GLY A 289 9.71 -14.65 -14.46
CA GLY A 289 9.80 -15.70 -15.49
C GLY A 289 9.02 -16.99 -15.20
N SER A 290 8.59 -17.24 -13.95
CA SER A 290 7.86 -18.46 -13.58
C SER A 290 6.37 -18.24 -13.26
N LEU A 291 5.94 -17.00 -12.99
CA LEU A 291 4.54 -16.66 -12.68
C LEU A 291 3.70 -16.32 -13.92
N ALA A 292 4.32 -15.94 -15.05
CA ALA A 292 3.62 -15.78 -16.32
C ALA A 292 3.00 -17.11 -16.86
N GLY A 293 3.37 -18.26 -16.27
CA GLY A 293 2.82 -19.58 -16.62
C GLY A 293 1.59 -20.01 -15.83
N LEU A 294 1.23 -19.34 -14.73
CA LEU A 294 0.14 -19.78 -13.85
C LEU A 294 -1.17 -19.00 -14.04
N GLY A 295 -1.15 -17.85 -14.72
CA GLY A 295 -2.36 -17.10 -15.10
C GLY A 295 -3.15 -17.69 -16.28
N LEU A 296 -2.61 -18.68 -17.00
CA LEU A 296 -3.20 -19.24 -18.22
C LEU A 296 -3.83 -20.65 -18.05
N LEU A 297 -3.79 -21.23 -16.85
CA LEU A 297 -4.34 -22.56 -16.56
C LEU A 297 -5.67 -22.56 -15.76
N ALA A 298 -6.17 -21.40 -15.36
CA ALA A 298 -7.43 -21.30 -14.59
C ALA A 298 -8.71 -21.19 -15.46
N LEU A 299 -8.61 -21.19 -16.80
CA LEU A 299 -9.76 -20.95 -17.69
C LEU A 299 -10.21 -22.13 -18.56
N PHE A 300 -9.66 -23.35 -18.40
CA PHE A 300 -9.99 -24.49 -19.28
C PHE A 300 -10.23 -25.87 -18.65
N GLY A 301 -10.70 -25.96 -17.39
CA GLY A 301 -11.28 -27.20 -16.87
C GLY A 301 -12.10 -26.93 -15.62
N LEU A 302 -13.41 -27.20 -15.53
CA LEU A 302 -14.13 -28.33 -16.05
C LEU A 302 -15.55 -27.94 -16.51
N ARG A 303 -15.83 -28.15 -17.80
CA ARG A 303 -17.20 -28.35 -18.29
C ARG A 303 -17.20 -29.73 -18.99
N GLN A 304 -18.12 -30.59 -18.53
CA GLN A 304 -18.53 -31.91 -19.06
C GLN A 304 -17.97 -33.18 -18.40
N ARG A 305 -18.87 -33.90 -17.71
CA ARG A 305 -19.36 -35.30 -17.97
C ARG A 305 -20.20 -35.74 -16.76
N SER A 306 -21.53 -35.62 -16.75
CA SER A 306 -22.58 -36.54 -17.26
C SER A 306 -22.48 -38.02 -16.83
N GLN A 307 -23.46 -38.42 -16.00
CA GLN A 307 -24.27 -39.67 -15.97
C GLN A 307 -23.66 -41.08 -15.81
N SER A 308 -24.45 -41.90 -15.07
CA SER A 308 -24.40 -43.35 -14.76
C SER A 308 -23.30 -43.77 -13.77
N LEU A 309 -23.57 -44.49 -12.68
CA LEU A 309 -24.63 -45.44 -12.30
C LEU A 309 -25.32 -45.06 -10.97
#